data_AF-A0A7I5EE73-F1
#
_entry.id   AF-A0A7I5EE73-F1
#
_cell.length_a   1.000
_cell.length_b   1.000
_cell.length_c   1.000
_cell.angle_alpha   90.00
_cell.angle_beta   90.00
_cell.angle_gamma   90.00
#
_symmetry.space_group_name_H-M   'P 1'
#
loop_
_entity.id
_entity.type
_entity.pdbx_description
1 polymer ?
#
loop_
_entity_poly.entity_id
_entity_poly.type
_entity_poly.pdbx_seq_one_letter_code
_entity_poly.pdbx_strand_id
1 'polypeptide(L)'
;MTTTATTLSQNLLRNSYVDNVFHGVQEPHEGKEFYTESNNLFRQTGLNLRKFASSASSSSELNKFFEAEEGEEVPQMQKLLGIQWNTSEDKLSLILPQKLSKEGMWTKRSFE
;
A
#
# COMPACT_ATOMS: atom_id res chain seq x y z
N MET A 1 -7.26 -32.78 3.11
CA MET A 1 -8.25 -31.82 2.60
C MET A 1 -7.50 -30.85 1.69
N THR A 2 -7.71 -30.93 0.39
CA THR A 2 -7.13 -30.00 -0.58
C THR A 2 -7.95 -28.73 -0.55
N THR A 3 -7.51 -27.74 0.22
CA THR A 3 -8.15 -26.42 0.26
C THR A 3 -7.94 -25.78 -1.11
N THR A 4 -8.98 -25.72 -1.93
CA THR A 4 -8.94 -24.97 -3.19
C THR A 4 -8.70 -23.50 -2.87
N ALA A 5 -7.61 -22.94 -3.39
CA ALA A 5 -7.27 -21.54 -3.20
C ALA A 5 -8.39 -20.65 -3.77
N THR A 6 -8.93 -19.74 -2.95
CA THR A 6 -9.93 -18.76 -3.38
C THR A 6 -9.34 -17.81 -4.41
N THR A 7 -10.16 -17.23 -5.29
CA THR A 7 -9.72 -16.22 -6.26
C THR A 7 -8.99 -15.06 -5.57
N LEU A 8 -9.48 -14.61 -4.41
CA LEU A 8 -8.81 -13.61 -3.58
C LEU A 8 -7.40 -14.05 -3.17
N SER A 9 -7.24 -15.27 -2.65
CA SER A 9 -5.93 -15.77 -2.21
C SER A 9 -4.93 -15.88 -3.37
N GLN A 10 -5.37 -16.28 -4.56
CA GLN A 10 -4.54 -16.30 -5.76
C GLN A 10 -4.14 -14.89 -6.20
N ASN A 11 -5.08 -13.94 -6.14
CA ASN A 11 -4.81 -12.53 -6.45
C ASN A 11 -3.84 -11.90 -5.45
N LEU A 12 -3.97 -12.20 -4.16
CA LEU A 12 -3.05 -11.73 -3.13
C LEU A 12 -1.65 -12.30 -3.34
N LEU A 13 -1.52 -13.58 -3.67
CA LEU A 13 -0.23 -14.20 -3.98
C LEU A 13 0.43 -13.58 -5.22
N ARG A 14 -0.34 -13.31 -6.29
CA ARG A 14 0.19 -12.72 -7.52
C ARG A 14 0.61 -11.26 -7.36
N ASN A 15 -0.09 -10.52 -6.51
CA ASN A 15 0.05 -9.08 -6.39
C ASN A 15 0.61 -8.66 -5.01
N SER A 16 1.29 -9.57 -4.31
CA SER A 16 2.04 -9.25 -3.10
C SER A 16 3.54 -9.13 -3.41
N TYR A 17 4.18 -8.16 -2.79
CA TYR A 17 5.62 -8.01 -2.78
C TYR A 17 6.08 -7.76 -1.35
N VAL A 18 6.69 -8.77 -0.74
CA VAL A 18 7.12 -8.74 0.67
C VAL A 18 5.93 -8.39 1.58
N ASP A 19 5.91 -7.19 2.14
CA ASP A 19 4.90 -6.65 3.04
C ASP A 19 3.83 -5.80 2.34
N ASN A 20 3.98 -5.56 1.02
CA ASN A 20 3.07 -4.73 0.23
C ASN A 20 2.11 -5.60 -0.57
N VAL A 21 0.85 -5.20 -0.63
CA VAL A 21 -0.21 -5.88 -1.39
C VAL A 21 -0.86 -4.90 -2.35
N PHE A 22 -1.09 -5.33 -3.59
CA PHE A 22 -1.72 -4.55 -4.63
C PHE A 22 -3.02 -5.20 -5.09
N HIS A 23 -4.04 -4.37 -5.30
CA HIS A 23 -5.29 -4.82 -5.87
C HIS A 23 -5.86 -3.73 -6.76
N GLY A 24 -6.16 -4.09 -8.01
CA GLY A 24 -6.86 -3.20 -8.94
C GLY A 24 -8.36 -3.39 -8.78
N VAL A 25 -9.08 -2.28 -8.60
CA VAL A 25 -10.54 -2.24 -8.52
C VAL A 25 -11.08 -1.32 -9.60
N GLN A 26 -12.25 -1.64 -10.14
CA GLN A 26 -12.95 -0.77 -11.08
C GLN A 26 -13.94 0.13 -10.36
N GLU A 27 -14.56 -0.38 -9.29
CA GLU A 27 -15.60 0.32 -8.54
C GLU A 27 -15.27 0.44 -7.04
N PRO A 28 -15.71 1.50 -6.35
CA PRO A 28 -15.42 1.68 -4.93
C PRO A 28 -15.92 0.55 -4.01
N HIS A 29 -17.02 -0.12 -4.36
CA HIS A 29 -17.57 -1.21 -3.56
C HIS A 29 -16.62 -2.43 -3.54
N GLU A 30 -15.99 -2.75 -4.68
CA GLU A 30 -15.02 -3.85 -4.79
C GLU A 30 -13.82 -3.62 -3.85
N GLY A 31 -13.40 -2.36 -3.69
CA GLY A 31 -12.32 -2.02 -2.75
C GLY A 31 -12.70 -2.23 -1.28
N LYS A 32 -13.97 -1.98 -0.91
CA LYS A 32 -14.47 -2.22 0.46
C LYS A 32 -14.60 -3.71 0.74
N GLU A 33 -15.06 -4.47 -0.25
CA GLU A 33 -15.10 -5.94 -0.19
C GLU A 33 -13.69 -6.51 -0.05
N PHE A 34 -12.75 -6.07 -0.89
CA PHE A 34 -11.35 -6.46 -0.80
C PHE A 34 -10.76 -6.16 0.59
N TYR A 35 -10.97 -4.96 1.14
CA TYR A 35 -10.53 -4.62 2.49
C TYR A 35 -11.07 -5.62 3.52
N THR A 36 -12.37 -5.89 3.48
CA THR A 36 -13.04 -6.77 4.45
C THR A 36 -12.53 -8.21 4.35
N GLU A 37 -12.51 -8.78 3.15
CA GLU A 37 -12.11 -10.17 2.94
C GLU A 37 -10.62 -10.38 3.19
N SER A 38 -9.77 -9.47 2.72
CA SER A 38 -8.32 -9.57 2.91
C SER A 38 -7.94 -9.42 4.39
N ASN A 39 -8.55 -8.50 5.14
CA ASN A 39 -8.31 -8.40 6.58
C ASN A 39 -8.80 -9.65 7.32
N ASN A 40 -9.96 -10.19 6.98
CA ASN A 40 -10.44 -11.44 7.57
C ASN A 40 -9.49 -12.62 7.29
N LEU A 41 -8.92 -12.70 6.09
CA LEU A 41 -7.96 -13.73 5.73
C LEU A 41 -6.65 -13.57 6.51
N PHE A 42 -6.06 -12.37 6.53
CA PHE A 42 -4.80 -12.12 7.23
C PHE A 42 -4.95 -12.31 8.75
N ARG A 43 -6.09 -11.92 9.34
CA ARG A 43 -6.39 -12.13 10.76
C ARG A 43 -6.40 -13.61 11.16
N GLN A 44 -6.87 -14.50 10.28
CA GLN A 44 -6.81 -15.95 10.53
C GLN A 44 -5.38 -16.47 10.67
N THR A 45 -4.41 -15.76 10.08
CA THR A 45 -2.98 -16.08 10.17
C THR A 45 -2.24 -15.31 11.26
N GLY A 46 -2.95 -14.49 12.05
CA GLY A 46 -2.36 -13.62 13.08
C GLY A 46 -1.71 -12.35 12.51
N LEU A 47 -2.00 -11.99 11.26
CA LEU A 47 -1.49 -10.80 10.59
C LEU A 47 -2.63 -9.77 10.41
N ASN A 48 -2.27 -8.50 10.20
CA ASN A 48 -3.22 -7.45 9.84
C ASN A 48 -2.68 -6.70 8.63
N LEU A 49 -3.51 -6.52 7.61
CA LEU A 49 -3.23 -5.53 6.57
C LEU A 49 -3.58 -4.16 7.15
N ARG A 50 -2.75 -3.16 6.86
CA ARG A 50 -2.83 -1.81 7.41
C ARG A 50 -2.44 -0.82 6.32
N LYS A 51 -2.70 0.46 6.55
CA LYS A 51 -2.28 1.56 5.65
C LYS A 51 -2.82 1.38 4.23
N PHE A 52 -4.11 1.08 4.13
CA PHE A 52 -4.79 1.02 2.84
C PHE A 52 -4.83 2.40 2.20
N ALA A 53 -4.57 2.45 0.90
CA ALA A 53 -4.64 3.67 0.11
C ALA A 53 -5.09 3.34 -1.31
N SER A 54 -5.93 4.21 -1.87
CA SER A 54 -6.42 4.15 -3.24
C SER A 54 -6.08 5.44 -4.00
N SER A 55 -6.01 5.35 -5.33
CA SER A 55 -5.83 6.54 -6.17
C SER A 55 -7.07 7.43 -6.09
N ALA A 56 -6.86 8.75 -5.97
CA ALA A 56 -7.93 9.73 -5.79
C ALA A 56 -8.79 9.90 -7.04
N SER A 57 -8.24 9.59 -8.23
CA SER A 57 -8.96 9.58 -9.50
C SER A 57 -10.17 8.64 -9.47
N SER A 58 -10.07 7.52 -8.75
CA SER A 58 -11.11 6.49 -8.76
C SER A 58 -11.95 6.48 -7.49
N SER A 59 -11.52 7.06 -6.36
CA SER A 59 -12.28 6.85 -5.11
C SER A 59 -11.90 7.70 -3.88
N SER A 60 -12.29 8.97 -3.85
CA SER A 60 -12.26 9.74 -2.59
C SER A 60 -13.10 9.05 -1.49
N GLU A 61 -14.14 8.33 -1.88
CA GLU A 61 -15.00 7.55 -0.99
C GLU A 61 -14.27 6.35 -0.35
N LEU A 62 -13.41 5.63 -1.08
CA LEU A 62 -12.64 4.50 -0.52
C LEU A 62 -11.63 4.98 0.50
N ASN A 63 -10.90 6.06 0.19
CA ASN A 63 -9.93 6.59 1.14
C ASN A 63 -10.63 7.05 2.42
N LYS A 64 -11.76 7.75 2.34
CA LYS A 64 -12.57 8.10 3.53
C LYS A 64 -13.05 6.88 4.31
N PHE A 65 -13.40 5.80 3.62
CA PHE A 65 -13.75 4.54 4.27
C PHE A 65 -12.56 3.95 5.03
N PHE A 66 -11.37 3.91 4.42
CA PHE A 66 -10.16 3.44 5.09
C PHE A 66 -9.81 4.31 6.30
N GLU A 67 -9.94 5.64 6.19
CA GLU A 67 -9.69 6.56 7.30
C GLU A 67 -10.63 6.31 8.48
N ALA A 68 -11.92 6.04 8.20
CA ALA A 68 -12.89 5.73 9.23
C ALA A 68 -12.62 4.39 9.92
N GLU A 69 -12.21 3.37 9.16
CA GLU A 69 -11.96 2.02 9.69
C GLU A 69 -10.60 1.89 10.40
N GLU A 70 -9.55 2.56 9.92
CA GLU A 70 -8.20 2.50 10.48
C GLU A 70 -7.95 3.58 11.54
N GLY A 71 -8.74 4.66 11.55
CA GLY A 71 -8.60 5.79 12.48
C GLY A 71 -7.40 6.70 12.16
N GLU A 72 -6.82 6.59 10.96
CA GLU A 72 -5.68 7.37 10.49
C GLU A 72 -6.01 7.99 9.12
N GLU A 73 -5.62 9.25 8.91
CA GLU A 73 -5.73 9.90 7.61
C GLU A 73 -4.89 9.15 6.57
N VAL A 74 -5.38 8.97 5.34
CA VAL A 74 -4.62 8.32 4.27
C VAL A 74 -3.73 9.37 3.59
N PRO A 75 -2.39 9.30 3.75
CA PRO A 75 -1.52 10.29 3.15
C PRO A 75 -1.65 10.34 1.62
N GLN A 76 -1.58 11.54 1.04
CA GLN A 76 -1.50 11.68 -0.41
C GLN A 76 -0.23 11.02 -0.99
N MET A 77 0.88 11.11 -0.25
CA MET A 77 2.14 10.51 -0.65
C MET A 77 2.34 9.17 0.07
N GLN A 78 2.21 8.09 -0.69
CA GLN A 78 2.45 6.73 -0.23
C GLN A 78 3.87 6.30 -0.57
N LYS A 79 4.51 5.56 0.35
CA LYS A 79 5.77 4.89 0.06
C LYS A 79 5.46 3.48 -0.38
N LEU A 80 5.88 3.14 -1.58
CA LEU A 80 5.62 1.87 -2.20
C LEU A 80 6.94 1.31 -2.69
N LEU A 81 7.43 0.17 -2.18
CA LEU A 81 8.67 -0.47 -2.68
C LEU A 81 9.91 0.46 -2.73
N GLY A 82 9.97 1.48 -1.87
CA GLY A 82 11.03 2.49 -1.89
C GLY A 82 10.85 3.61 -2.92
N ILE A 83 9.81 3.56 -3.74
CA ILE A 83 9.35 4.63 -4.63
C ILE A 83 8.22 5.42 -3.98
N GLN A 84 8.05 6.66 -4.42
CA GLN A 84 6.98 7.52 -3.94
C GLN A 84 5.79 7.44 -4.88
N TRP A 85 4.59 7.22 -4.36
CA TRP A 85 3.34 7.25 -5.11
C TRP A 85 2.48 8.42 -4.64
N ASN A 86 2.15 9.32 -5.56
CA ASN A 86 1.16 10.35 -5.34
C ASN A 86 -0.20 9.81 -5.72
N THR A 87 -1.05 9.50 -4.73
CA THR A 87 -2.37 8.92 -4.95
C THR A 87 -3.32 9.90 -5.65
N SER A 88 -3.13 11.21 -5.49
CA SER A 88 -3.99 12.22 -6.12
C SER A 88 -3.80 12.33 -7.62
N GLU A 89 -2.55 12.26 -8.08
CA GLU A 89 -2.21 12.37 -9.50
C GLU A 89 -2.00 11.02 -10.19
N ASP A 90 -2.06 9.93 -9.42
CA ASP A 90 -1.66 8.59 -9.81
C ASP A 90 -0.27 8.53 -10.47
N LYS A 91 0.73 9.14 -9.81
CA LYS A 91 2.11 9.22 -10.32
C LYS A 91 3.10 8.53 -9.40
N LEU A 92 3.97 7.72 -9.99
CA LEU A 92 5.13 7.15 -9.32
C LEU A 92 6.38 7.99 -9.59
N SER A 93 7.10 8.32 -8.52
CA SER A 93 8.29 9.15 -8.54
C SER A 93 9.48 8.40 -7.95
N LEU A 94 10.59 8.44 -8.68
CA LEU A 94 11.89 7.93 -8.26
C LEU A 94 12.78 9.11 -7.88
N ILE A 95 13.11 9.22 -6.59
CA ILE A 95 14.09 10.22 -6.14
C ILE A 95 15.47 9.62 -6.34
N LEU A 96 16.21 10.17 -7.30
CA LEU A 96 17.60 9.81 -7.49
C LEU A 96 18.45 10.43 -6.36
N PRO A 97 19.38 9.67 -5.77
CA PRO A 97 20.27 10.22 -4.76
C PRO A 97 21.06 11.39 -5.34
N GLN A 98 21.04 12.52 -4.65
CA GLN A 98 21.89 13.64 -5.02
C GLN A 98 23.35 13.25 -4.81
N LYS A 99 24.20 13.63 -5.77
CA LYS A 99 25.64 13.47 -5.62
C LYS A 99 26.08 14.35 -4.47
N LEU A 100 26.41 13.72 -3.36
CA LEU A 100 26.88 14.42 -2.17
C LEU A 100 28.15 15.20 -2.53
N SER A 101 28.22 16.48 -2.14
CA SER A 101 29.45 17.27 -2.29
C SER A 101 30.57 16.56 -1.52
N LYS A 102 31.77 16.48 -2.12
CA LYS A 102 32.92 15.75 -1.57
C LYS A 102 33.60 16.47 -0.39
N GLU A 103 32.83 17.10 0.48
CA GLU A 103 33.36 17.84 1.62
C GLU A 103 32.81 17.25 2.91
N GLY A 104 33.48 16.21 3.40
CA GLY A 104 33.15 15.57 4.67
C GLY A 104 33.33 14.07 4.62
N MET A 105 34.12 13.54 5.54
CA MET A 105 34.34 12.11 5.72
C MET A 105 33.01 11.46 6.15
N TRP A 106 32.52 10.54 5.34
CA TRP A 106 31.21 9.91 5.49
C TRP A 106 31.19 8.94 6.68
N THR A 107 30.24 9.11 7.62
CA THR A 107 29.94 8.09 8.64
C THR A 107 28.45 7.77 8.65
N LYS A 108 28.09 6.56 9.07
CA LYS A 108 26.71 6.04 9.10
C LYS A 108 25.70 6.90 9.90
N ARG A 109 26.16 7.83 10.76
CA ARG A 109 25.33 8.63 11.67
C ARG A 109 25.20 10.11 11.31
N SER A 110 25.77 10.58 10.20
CA SER A 110 25.70 11.99 9.82
C SER A 110 24.49 12.32 8.93
N PHE A 111 23.44 11.48 8.96
CA PHE A 111 22.24 11.61 8.14
C PHE A 111 20.99 11.32 9.00
N GLU A 112 20.80 12.14 10.04
CA GLU A 112 19.53 12.28 10.79
C GLU A 112 19.20 13.77 10.89
#